data_AF-A0A2G8JYU6-F1
#
_entry.id   AF-A0A2G8JYU6-F1
#
_cell.length_a   1.000
_cell.length_b   1.000
_cell.length_c   1.000
_cell.angle_alpha   90.00
_cell.angle_beta   90.00
_cell.angle_gamma   90.00
#
_symmetry.space_group_name_H-M   'P 1'
#
loop_
_entity.id
_entity.type
_entity.pdbx_description
1 polymer ?
#
loop_
_entity_poly.entity_id
_entity_poly.type
_entity_poly.pdbx_seq_one_letter_code
_entity_poly.pdbx_strand_id
1 'polypeptide(L)'
;MTTKKIAELIYREFFTQGDLEKAMGLETPEMFDREKAFIPELQINFLEHIAQPVFLILHDIFPKARPLVEAVQCNKSMWTKLKSESLERRLSSTNSLDFFHVRFTAEPSQERLSEESDTDSNQNRNG
;
A
#
# COMPACT_ATOMS: atom_id res chain seq x y z
N MET A 1 -7.09 5.17 -1.85
CA MET A 1 -5.98 5.97 -2.43
C MET A 1 -5.32 6.93 -1.44
N THR A 2 -5.98 7.41 -0.38
CA THR A 2 -5.44 8.52 0.46
C THR A 2 -4.34 8.13 1.45
N THR A 3 -4.45 6.99 2.14
CA THR A 3 -3.49 6.60 3.21
C THR A 3 -2.11 6.20 2.70
N LYS A 4 -2.05 5.51 1.56
CA LYS A 4 -0.77 5.20 0.89
C LYS A 4 0.00 6.47 0.54
N LYS A 5 -0.67 7.52 0.04
CA LYS A 5 -0.01 8.77 -0.32
C LYS A 5 0.50 9.52 0.90
N ILE A 6 -0.28 9.54 1.99
CA ILE A 6 0.15 10.17 3.25
C ILE A 6 1.39 9.44 3.80
N ALA A 7 1.39 8.11 3.82
CA ALA A 7 2.55 7.34 4.24
C ALA A 7 3.79 7.65 3.37
N GLU A 8 3.64 7.77 2.05
CA GLU A 8 4.75 8.16 1.16
C GLU A 8 5.36 9.51 1.56
N LEU A 9 4.53 10.50 1.87
CA LEU A 9 5.00 11.82 2.29
C LEU A 9 5.71 11.77 3.65
N ILE A 10 5.14 11.05 4.62
CA ILE A 10 5.74 10.90 5.96
C ILE A 10 7.12 10.25 5.85
N TYR A 11 7.25 9.16 5.11
CA TYR A 11 8.54 8.48 4.98
C TYR A 11 9.56 9.27 4.18
N ARG A 12 9.14 10.07 3.18
CA ARG A 12 10.06 11.02 2.52
C ARG A 12 10.67 11.99 3.54
N GLU A 13 9.88 12.49 4.48
CA GLU A 13 10.35 13.39 5.53
C GLU A 13 11.24 12.67 6.55
N PHE A 14 10.81 11.51 7.05
CA PHE A 14 11.62 10.69 7.99
C PHE A 14 12.98 10.32 7.41
N PHE A 15 13.04 9.94 6.13
CA PHE A 15 14.32 9.60 5.52
C PHE A 15 15.20 10.82 5.26
N THR A 16 14.61 11.98 4.94
CA THR A 16 15.37 13.22 4.83
C THR A 16 16.02 13.59 6.16
N GLN A 17 15.27 13.45 7.27
CA GLN A 17 15.81 13.66 8.60
C GLN A 17 16.87 12.61 8.96
N GLY A 18 16.61 11.32 8.71
CA GLY A 18 17.55 10.25 9.02
C GLY A 18 18.88 10.37 8.27
N ASP A 19 18.85 10.84 7.02
CA ASP A 19 20.07 11.11 6.26
C ASP A 19 20.91 12.24 6.89
N LEU A 20 20.25 13.28 7.42
CA LEU A 20 20.92 14.36 8.14
C LEU A 20 21.51 13.87 9.46
N GLU A 21 20.76 13.06 10.22
CA GLU A 21 21.22 12.45 11.47
C GLU A 21 22.47 11.57 11.24
N LYS A 22 22.44 10.70 10.21
CA LYS A 22 23.59 9.90 9.80
C LYS A 22 24.79 10.76 9.42
N ALA A 23 24.59 11.83 8.64
CA ALA A 23 25.65 12.75 8.24
C ALA A 23 26.29 13.47 9.44
N MET A 24 25.53 13.66 10.52
CA MET A 24 26.01 14.22 11.79
C MET A 24 26.63 13.17 12.73
N GLY A 25 26.66 11.89 12.34
CA GLY A 25 27.18 10.79 13.16
C GLY A 25 26.24 10.39 14.32
N LEU A 26 24.95 10.72 14.22
CA LEU A 26 23.94 10.32 15.20
C LEU A 26 23.38 8.94 14.88
N GLU A 27 22.90 8.24 15.91
CA GLU A 27 22.15 6.99 15.73
C GLU A 27 20.75 7.30 15.18
N THR A 28 20.42 6.72 14.03
CA THR A 28 19.14 6.91 13.35
C THR A 28 18.22 5.72 13.61
N PRO A 29 17.00 5.92 14.15
CA PRO A 29 16.04 4.84 14.32
C PRO A 29 15.64 4.19 12.99
N GLU A 30 15.27 2.92 13.01
CA GLU A 30 14.95 2.15 11.80
C GLU A 30 13.92 2.85 10.89
N MET A 31 12.87 3.45 11.45
CA MET A 31 11.83 4.12 10.66
C MET A 31 12.32 5.38 9.92
N PHE A 32 13.47 5.94 10.31
CA PHE A 32 14.13 7.07 9.68
C PHE A 32 15.27 6.63 8.74
N ASP A 33 15.65 5.35 8.76
CA ASP A 33 16.71 4.80 7.94
C ASP A 33 16.15 4.19 6.65
N ARG A 34 16.29 4.89 5.51
CA ARG A 34 15.76 4.44 4.21
C ARG A 34 16.32 3.10 3.71
N GLU A 35 17.46 2.67 4.24
CA GLU A 35 18.14 1.42 3.87
C GLU A 35 17.67 0.22 4.73
N LYS A 36 17.02 0.51 5.87
CA LYS A 36 16.54 -0.51 6.82
C LYS A 36 15.02 -0.58 6.90
N ALA A 37 14.33 0.55 6.77
CA ALA A 37 12.89 0.66 6.98
C ALA A 37 12.09 -0.27 6.05
N PHE A 38 11.32 -1.18 6.64
CA PHE A 38 10.29 -1.92 5.93
C PHE A 38 8.90 -1.31 6.16
N ILE A 39 8.52 -0.38 5.30
CA ILE A 39 7.33 0.48 5.45
C ILE A 39 6.02 -0.29 5.69
N PRO A 40 5.69 -1.38 4.96
CA PRO A 40 4.45 -2.12 5.20
C PRO A 40 4.34 -2.64 6.64
N GLU A 41 5.43 -3.17 7.19
CA GLU A 41 5.47 -3.66 8.57
C GLU A 41 5.38 -2.52 9.58
N LEU A 42 6.14 -1.44 9.38
CA LEU A 42 6.08 -0.27 10.25
C LEU A 42 4.67 0.37 10.28
N GLN A 43 3.96 0.41 9.14
CA GLN A 43 2.58 0.91 9.07
C GLN A 43 1.57 -0.01 9.75
N ILE A 44 1.73 -1.33 9.63
CA ILE A 44 0.90 -2.30 10.38
C ILE A 44 1.11 -2.11 11.88
N ASN A 45 2.37 -2.01 12.33
CA ASN A 45 2.71 -1.82 13.73
C ASN A 45 2.12 -0.53 14.29
N PHE A 46 2.21 0.58 13.54
CA PHE A 46 1.58 1.85 13.93
C PHE A 46 0.06 1.73 14.05
N LEU A 47 -0.59 1.07 13.08
CA LEU A 47 -2.05 0.92 13.10
C LEU A 47 -2.52 0.04 14.26
N GLU A 48 -1.81 -1.05 14.58
CA GLU A 48 -2.15 -1.94 15.69
C GLU A 48 -1.92 -1.33 17.06
N HIS A 49 -0.77 -0.69 17.27
CA HIS A 49 -0.31 -0.33 18.60
C HIS A 49 -0.63 1.12 18.97
N ILE A 50 -0.91 1.98 17.99
CA ILE A 50 -1.19 3.40 18.20
C ILE A 50 -2.59 3.78 17.70
N ALA A 51 -2.85 3.64 16.40
CA ALA A 51 -4.08 4.17 15.81
C ALA A 51 -5.33 3.41 16.30
N GLN A 52 -5.32 2.07 16.26
CA GLN A 52 -6.47 1.27 16.62
C GLN A 52 -6.92 1.49 18.09
N PRO A 53 -6.03 1.48 19.10
CA PRO A 53 -6.41 1.82 20.46
C PRO A 53 -7.05 3.21 20.60
N VAL A 54 -6.49 4.23 19.93
CA VAL A 54 -7.03 5.60 19.95
C VAL A 54 -8.47 5.64 19.42
N PHE A 55 -8.73 5.00 18.28
CA PHE A 55 -10.07 5.02 17.69
C PHE A 55 -11.07 4.10 18.41
N LEU A 56 -10.61 3.02 19.05
CA LEU A 56 -11.47 2.20 19.92
C LEU A 56 -11.95 3.00 21.13
N ILE A 57 -11.03 3.69 21.83
CA ILE A 57 -11.40 4.56 22.96
C ILE A 57 -12.37 5.66 22.50
N LEU A 58 -12.11 6.26 21.33
CA LEU A 58 -13.01 7.28 20.78
C LEU A 58 -14.41 6.73 20.49
N HIS A 59 -14.50 5.51 19.96
CA HIS A 59 -15.77 4.81 19.74
C HIS A 59 -16.51 4.50 21.04
N ASP A 60 -15.80 4.10 22.09
CA ASP A 60 -16.40 3.79 23.39
C ASP A 60 -17.03 5.03 24.04
N ILE A 61 -16.46 6.21 23.80
CA ILE A 61 -17.01 7.50 24.25
C ILE A 61 -18.12 7.98 23.30
N PHE A 62 -17.91 7.84 21.99
CA PHE A 62 -18.82 8.28 20.95
C PHE A 62 -19.15 7.13 20.01
N PRO A 63 -20.25 6.37 20.23
CA PRO A 63 -20.58 5.20 19.41
C PRO A 63 -20.69 5.48 17.91
N LYS A 64 -21.01 6.74 17.53
CA LYS A 64 -21.04 7.20 16.14
C LYS A 64 -19.66 7.23 15.46
N ALA A 65 -18.57 7.11 16.21
CA ALA A 65 -17.20 7.05 15.69
C ALA A 65 -16.79 5.65 15.18
N ARG A 66 -17.69 4.64 15.24
CA ARG A 66 -17.46 3.29 14.70
C ARG A 66 -16.84 3.27 13.28
N PRO A 67 -17.28 4.12 12.33
CA PRO A 67 -16.67 4.14 11.00
C PRO A 67 -15.16 4.43 10.98
N LEU A 68 -14.64 5.13 12.01
CA LEU A 68 -13.20 5.42 12.12
C LEU A 68 -12.42 4.16 12.52
N VAL A 69 -12.97 3.34 13.42
CA VAL A 69 -12.39 2.02 13.79
C VAL A 69 -12.34 1.11 12.57
N GLU A 70 -13.45 1.04 11.82
CA GLU A 70 -13.55 0.24 10.60
C GLU A 70 -12.57 0.73 9.53
N ALA A 71 -12.39 2.05 9.39
CA ALA A 71 -11.41 2.63 8.47
C ALA A 71 -9.97 2.23 8.83
N VAL A 72 -9.60 2.25 10.11
CA VAL A 72 -8.28 1.79 10.58
C VAL A 72 -8.07 0.31 10.29
N GLN A 73 -9.06 -0.52 10.54
CA GLN A 73 -9.01 -1.96 10.23
C GLN A 73 -8.85 -2.20 8.73
N CYS A 74 -9.60 -1.49 7.89
CA CYS A 74 -9.49 -1.57 6.44
C CYS A 74 -8.08 -1.15 5.95
N ASN A 75 -7.55 -0.06 6.49
CA ASN A 75 -6.18 0.39 6.19
C ASN A 75 -5.15 -0.67 6.59
N LYS A 76 -5.29 -1.28 7.77
CA LYS A 76 -4.40 -2.35 8.23
C LYS A 76 -4.43 -3.55 7.27
N SER A 77 -5.61 -4.00 6.88
CA SER A 77 -5.78 -5.10 5.91
C SER A 77 -5.12 -4.79 4.56
N MET A 78 -5.22 -3.55 4.09
CA MET A 78 -4.52 -3.09 2.88
C MET A 78 -3.00 -3.23 3.04
N TRP A 79 -2.44 -2.75 4.17
CA TRP A 79 -1.01 -2.84 4.44
C TRP A 79 -0.52 -4.29 4.60
N THR A 80 -1.31 -5.16 5.22
CA THR A 80 -1.00 -6.60 5.29
C THR A 80 -0.93 -7.23 3.91
N LYS A 81 -1.87 -6.93 3.02
CA LYS A 81 -1.83 -7.40 1.63
C LYS A 81 -0.59 -6.88 0.90
N LEU A 82 -0.26 -5.61 1.08
CA LEU A 82 0.95 -5.01 0.49
C LEU A 82 2.24 -5.64 1.04
N LYS A 83 2.29 -6.00 2.33
CA LYS A 83 3.42 -6.73 2.93
C LYS A 83 3.62 -8.06 2.22
N SER A 84 2.56 -8.87 2.06
CA SER A 84 2.62 -10.16 1.36
C SER A 84 3.09 -10.00 -0.08
N GLU A 85 2.49 -9.09 -0.85
CA GLU A 85 2.88 -8.85 -2.25
C GLU A 85 4.34 -8.37 -2.40
N SER A 86 4.84 -7.57 -1.46
CA SER A 86 6.22 -7.08 -1.50
C SER A 86 7.22 -8.21 -1.26
N LEU A 87 6.89 -9.13 -0.35
CA LEU A 87 7.70 -10.32 -0.07
C LEU A 87 7.71 -11.30 -1.24
N GLU A 88 6.56 -11.55 -1.88
CA GLU A 88 6.45 -12.40 -3.08
C GLU A 88 7.30 -11.88 -4.23
N ARG A 89 7.26 -10.56 -4.47
CA ARG A 89 8.04 -9.90 -5.53
C ARG A 89 9.52 -9.70 -5.16
N ARG A 90 9.94 -10.11 -3.96
CA ARG A 90 11.30 -9.89 -3.41
C ARG A 90 11.75 -8.43 -3.55
N LEU A 91 10.84 -7.48 -3.41
CA LEU A 91 11.19 -6.07 -3.38
C LEU A 91 11.99 -5.85 -2.10
N SER A 92 13.32 -5.78 -2.24
CA SER A 92 14.23 -5.67 -1.10
C SER A 92 14.19 -4.27 -0.53
N SER A 93 14.54 -4.16 0.75
CA SER A 93 14.58 -2.94 1.57
C SER A 93 15.57 -1.86 1.09
N THR A 94 16.15 -1.99 -0.10
CA THR A 94 17.29 -1.18 -0.55
C THR A 94 16.90 0.22 -1.06
N ASN A 95 15.61 0.47 -1.31
CA ASN A 95 15.05 1.81 -1.41
C ASN A 95 13.55 1.74 -1.04
N SER A 96 13.26 1.97 0.23
CA SER A 96 11.95 1.72 0.84
C SER A 96 10.77 2.46 0.19
N LEU A 97 11.02 3.49 -0.64
CA LEU A 97 9.98 4.19 -1.39
C LEU A 97 9.56 3.51 -2.69
N ASP A 98 10.37 2.61 -3.25
CA ASP A 98 10.07 1.94 -4.53
C ASP A 98 8.78 1.11 -4.46
N PHE A 99 8.44 0.63 -3.27
CA PHE A 99 7.18 -0.04 -2.98
C PHE A 99 5.96 0.83 -3.32
N PHE A 100 6.03 2.15 -3.17
CA PHE A 100 4.89 3.03 -3.45
C PHE A 100 4.56 3.11 -4.95
N HIS A 101 5.53 2.86 -5.81
CA HIS A 101 5.38 2.88 -7.27
C HIS A 101 4.83 1.57 -7.84
N VAL A 102 4.75 0.50 -7.03
CA VAL A 102 4.08 -0.75 -7.41
C VAL A 102 2.61 -0.47 -7.70
N ARG A 103 2.21 -0.68 -8.97
CA ARG A 103 0.81 -0.66 -9.38
C ARG A 103 0.12 -1.84 -8.71
N PHE A 104 -0.83 -1.54 -7.84
CA PHE A 104 -1.70 -2.55 -7.26
C PHE A 104 -2.57 -3.10 -8.40
N THR A 105 -2.39 -4.36 -8.75
CA THR A 105 -3.33 -5.05 -9.64
C THR A 105 -4.63 -5.23 -8.85
N ALA A 106 -5.55 -4.28 -9.01
CA ALA A 106 -6.94 -4.54 -8.70
C ALA A 106 -7.51 -5.41 -9.82
N GLU A 107 -8.29 -6.43 -9.44
CA GLU A 107 -9.11 -7.33 -10.25
C GLU A 107 -8.47 -8.66 -10.75
N PRO A 108 -9.19 -9.80 -10.61
CA PRO A 108 -8.85 -11.06 -11.28
C PRO A 108 -9.14 -10.97 -12.78
N SER A 109 -8.34 -11.69 -13.56
CA SER A 109 -8.45 -11.85 -15.02
C SER A 109 -9.85 -12.28 -15.47
N GLN A 110 -10.66 -11.36 -15.99
CA GLN A 110 -11.76 -11.68 -16.91
C GLN A 110 -11.68 -10.77 -18.14
N GLU A 111 -11.95 -11.37 -19.30
CA GLU A 111 -11.90 -10.86 -20.69
C GLU A 111 -10.56 -10.96 -21.44
N ARG A 112 -10.24 -12.20 -21.84
CA ARG A 112 -9.56 -12.53 -23.10
C ARG A 112 -10.48 -13.44 -23.93
N LEU A 113 -11.64 -12.94 -24.32
CA LEU A 113 -12.49 -13.60 -25.33
C LEU A 113 -13.19 -12.53 -26.17
N SER A 114 -12.51 -12.09 -27.21
CA SER A 114 -13.14 -11.62 -28.46
C SER A 114 -12.02 -11.42 -29.47
N GLU A 115 -11.71 -12.50 -30.20
CA GLU A 115 -11.15 -12.46 -31.56
C GLU A 115 -10.94 -13.90 -32.04
N GLU A 116 -12.04 -14.53 -32.47
CA GLU A 116 -11.99 -15.48 -33.60
C GLU A 116 -13.19 -15.18 -34.51
N SER A 117 -12.88 -14.31 -35.48
CA SER A 117 -13.38 -14.25 -36.85
C SER A 117 -14.64 -15.04 -37.21
N ASP A 118 -15.72 -14.30 -37.49
CA ASP A 118 -16.66 -14.65 -38.56
C ASP A 118 -15.89 -14.76 -39.89
N THR A 119 -15.52 -15.99 -40.27
CA THR A 119 -15.13 -16.30 -41.64
C THR A 119 -16.38 -16.33 -42.52
N ASP A 120 -16.61 -15.21 -43.18
CA ASP A 120 -17.01 -15.06 -44.57
C ASP A 120 -17.71 -16.27 -45.23
N SER A 121 -19.03 -16.21 -45.35
CA SER A 121 -19.82 -17.02 -46.27
C SER A 121 -21.18 -16.36 -46.53
N ASN A 122 -21.23 -15.36 -47.40
CA ASN A 122 -22.23 -15.33 -48.48
C ASN A 122 -21.97 -14.22 -49.50
N GLN A 123 -21.11 -14.51 -50.45
CA GLN A 123 -21.08 -13.83 -51.73
C GLN A 123 -21.92 -14.64 -52.72
N ASN A 124 -23.22 -14.35 -52.81
CA ASN A 124 -23.92 -14.28 -54.10
C ASN A 124 -25.37 -13.77 -54.00
N ARG A 125 -25.61 -12.59 -54.57
CA ARG A 125 -26.90 -12.21 -55.14
C ARG A 125 -26.66 -11.60 -56.52
N ASN A 126 -27.49 -12.05 -57.46
CA ASN A 126 -27.86 -11.50 -58.77
C ASN A 126 -27.13 -12.08 -60.00
N GLY A 127 -27.90 -12.88 -60.76
CA GLY A 127 -27.59 -13.43 -62.07
C GLY A 127 -28.46 -14.63 -62.38
#